data_AF-A0A0C3D9U8-F1
#
_entry.id   AF-A0A0C3D9U8-F1
#
_cell.length_a   1.000
_cell.length_b   1.000
_cell.length_c   1.000
_cell.angle_alpha   90.00
_cell.angle_beta   90.00
_cell.angle_gamma   90.00
#
_symmetry.space_group_name_H-M   'P 1'
#
loop_
_entity.id
_entity.type
_entity.pdbx_description
1 polymer ?
#
loop_
_entity_poly.entity_id
_entity_poly.type
_entity_poly.pdbx_seq_one_letter_code
_entity_poly.pdbx_strand_id
1 'polypeptide(L)' 'RANRTITQMLCSCISPNQKDWATKLPAIEFVMNSARSETTGFTPFMLNYGRSPRSMI' A
#
# COMPACT_ATOMS: atom_id res chain seq x y z
N ARG A 1 10.43 -6.34 5.46
CA ARG A 1 9.61 -5.27 6.10
C ARG A 1 8.27 -5.09 5.39
N ALA A 2 8.24 -4.84 4.07
CA ALA A 2 7.02 -4.60 3.30
C ALA A 2 5.93 -5.67 3.49
N ASN A 3 6.24 -6.95 3.31
CA ASN A 3 5.25 -8.03 3.46
C ASN A 3 4.59 -8.04 4.85
N ARG A 4 5.36 -7.81 5.92
CA ARG A 4 4.82 -7.71 7.28
C ARG A 4 3.83 -6.55 7.42
N THR A 5 4.14 -5.39 6.86
CA THR A 5 3.25 -4.22 6.86
C THR A 5 1.99 -4.50 6.07
N ILE A 6 2.09 -5.12 4.89
CA ILE A 6 0.94 -5.52 4.07
C ILE A 6 0.04 -6.48 4.85
N THR A 7 0.61 -7.51 5.48
CA THR A 7 -0.16 -8.44 6.33
C THR A 7 -0.86 -7.72 7.47
N GLN A 8 -0.20 -6.78 8.15
CA GLN A 8 -0.82 -5.99 9.23
C GLN A 8 -1.99 -5.15 8.72
N MET A 9 -1.85 -4.49 7.57
CA MET A 9 -2.92 -3.69 6.97
C MET A 9 -4.10 -4.56 6.50
N LEU A 10 -3.81 -5.74 5.93
CA LEU A 10 -4.83 -6.73 5.58
C LEU A 10 -5.59 -7.15 6.84
N CYS A 11 -4.90 -7.56 7.91
CA CYS A 11 -5.55 -7.94 9.17
C CYS A 11 -6.41 -6.82 9.79
N SER A 12 -6.05 -5.55 9.61
CA SER A 12 -6.82 -4.42 10.15
C SER A 12 -8.03 -4.01 9.32
N CYS A 13 -8.03 -4.30 8.01
CA CYS A 13 -9.01 -3.73 7.08
C CYS A 13 -9.94 -4.78 6.42
N ILE A 14 -9.66 -6.07 6.62
CA ILE A 14 -10.46 -7.19 6.11
C ILE A 14 -11.58 -7.51 7.11
N SER A 15 -12.72 -7.92 6.58
CA SER A 15 -13.87 -8.37 7.36
C SER A 15 -13.59 -9.68 8.13
N PRO A 16 -14.28 -9.98 9.25
CA PRO A 16 -14.03 -11.20 10.02
C PRO A 16 -14.15 -12.52 9.23
N ASN A 17 -14.95 -12.52 8.15
CA ASN A 17 -15.10 -13.67 7.26
C ASN A 17 -13.94 -13.87 6.27
N GLN A 18 -12.99 -12.92 6.22
CA GLN A 18 -11.79 -12.92 5.38
C GLN A 18 -12.04 -13.09 3.88
N LYS A 19 -13.22 -12.73 3.36
CA LYS A 19 -13.56 -12.88 1.93
C LYS A 19 -13.31 -11.63 1.09
N ASP A 20 -13.12 -10.48 1.73
CA ASP A 20 -12.97 -9.18 1.07
C ASP A 20 -11.50 -8.77 0.84
N TRP A 21 -10.53 -9.61 1.21
CA TRP A 21 -9.09 -9.30 1.09
C TRP A 21 -8.68 -8.83 -0.30
N ALA A 22 -9.17 -9.50 -1.34
CA ALA A 22 -8.85 -9.14 -2.74
C ALA A 22 -9.37 -7.75 -3.11
N THR A 23 -10.51 -7.34 -2.56
CA THR A 23 -11.08 -5.99 -2.79
C THR A 23 -10.32 -4.90 -2.04
N LYS A 24 -9.66 -5.24 -0.93
CA LYS A 24 -8.84 -4.30 -0.13
C LYS A 24 -7.42 -4.14 -0.67
N LEU A 25 -6.94 -5.11 -1.44
CA LEU A 25 -5.55 -5.13 -1.94
C LEU A 25 -5.15 -3.87 -2.73
N PRO A 26 -5.92 -3.37 -3.70
CA PRO A 26 -5.53 -2.18 -4.46
C PRO A 26 -5.33 -0.95 -3.57
N ALA A 27 -6.16 -0.81 -2.54
CA ALA A 27 -6.04 0.28 -1.58
C ALA A 27 -4.75 0.19 -0.76
N ILE A 28 -4.42 -1.01 -0.28
CA ILE A 28 -3.20 -1.28 0.49
C ILE A 28 -1.97 -1.07 -0.39
N GLU A 29 -1.97 -1.58 -1.62
CA GLU A 29 -0.88 -1.41 -2.57
C GLU A 29 -0.58 0.08 -2.81
N PHE A 30 -1.62 0.87 -3.05
CA PHE A 30 -1.46 2.31 -3.29
C PHE A 30 -0.89 3.04 -2.09
N VAL A 31 -1.36 2.74 -0.87
CA VAL A 31 -0.81 3.34 0.36
C VAL A 31 0.66 2.98 0.50
N MET A 32 1.02 1.71 0.29
CA MET A 32 2.40 1.25 0.35
C MET A 32 3.28 1.94 -0.69
N ASN A 33 2.81 2.09 -1.92
CA ASN A 33 3.56 2.74 -3.00
C ASN A 33 3.60 4.27 -2.89
N SER A 34 2.70 4.87 -2.11
CA SER A 34 2.66 6.31 -1.83
C SER A 34 3.40 6.70 -0.55
N ALA A 35 3.71 5.75 0.33
CA ALA A 35 4.43 6.02 1.57
C ALA A 35 5.91 6.35 1.29
N ARG A 36 6.40 7.44 1.88
CA ARG A 36 7.80 7.84 1.80
C ARG A 36 8.66 6.93 2.68
N SER A 37 9.71 6.35 2.11
CA SER A 37 10.69 5.61 2.92
C SER A 37 11.62 6.59 3.64
N GLU A 38 11.88 6.36 4.93
CA GLU A 38 12.80 7.18 5.72
C GLU A 38 14.25 7.07 5.23
N THR A 39 14.65 5.91 4.71
CA THR A 39 16.02 5.65 4.27
C THR A 39 16.35 6.32 2.94
N THR A 40 15.40 6.34 2.00
CA THR A 40 15.61 6.91 0.66
C THR A 40 15.05 8.32 0.55
N GLY A 41 14.12 8.70 1.42
CA GLY A 41 13.40 9.96 1.30
C GLY A 41 12.48 10.02 0.08
N PHE A 42 12.14 8.90 -0.56
CA PHE A 42 11.25 8.86 -1.72
C PHE A 42 10.15 7.83 -1.54
N THR A 43 9.05 8.01 -2.27
CA THR A 43 7.98 7.01 -2.38
C THR A 43 8.35 5.98 -3.45
N PRO A 44 7.89 4.72 -3.36
CA PRO A 44 8.04 3.75 -4.43
C PRO A 44 7.51 4.23 -5.78
N PHE A 45 6.40 4.98 -5.81
CA PHE A 45 5.90 5.60 -7.04
C PHE A 45 6.91 6.55 -7.68
N MET A 46 7.56 7.38 -6.86
CA MET A 46 8.60 8.29 -7.35
C MET A 46 9.82 7.52 -7.89
N LEU A 47 10.25 6.47 -7.19
CA LEU A 47 11.42 5.69 -7.58
C LEU A 47 11.19 4.88 -8.87
N ASN A 48 10.00 4.31 -9.05
CA ASN A 48 9.69 3.45 -10.19
C ASN A 48 9.22 4.24 -11.43
N TYR A 49 8.48 5.33 -11.24
CA TYR A 49 7.81 6.05 -12.34
C TYR A 49 8.22 7.52 -12.47
N GLY A 50 9.03 8.04 -11.56
CA GLY A 50 9.43 9.45 -11.56
C GLY A 50 8.31 10.44 -11.24
N ARG A 51 7.13 9.96 -10.82
CA ARG A 51 5.97 10.79 -10.50
C ARG A 51 5.07 10.15 -9.45
N SER A 52 4.39 10.96 -8.67
CA SER A 52 3.31 10.51 -7.79
C SER A 52 2.01 10.29 -8.59
N PRO A 53 1.20 9.28 -8.23
CA PRO A 53 -0.10 9.10 -8.86
C PRO A 53 -1.02 10.28 -8.54
N ARG A 54 -1.91 10.62 -9.48
CA ARG A 54 -3.08 11.44 -9.16
C ARG A 54 -4.04 10.54 -8.38
N SER A 55 -4.60 11.07 -7.30
CA SER A 55 -5.48 10.39 -6.32
C SER A 55 -6.15 9.10 -6.79
N MET A 56 -6.26 8.11 -5.91
CA MET A 56 -7.14 6.96 -6.12
C MET A 56 -8.59 7.47 -6.17
N ILE A 57 -9.22 7.40 -7.34
CA ILE A 57 -10.65 7.68 -7.57
C ILE A 57 -11.30 6.35 -7.92
#